data_AF-A0A0N8H413-F1
#
_entry.id   AF-A0A0N8H413-F1
#
_cell.length_a   1.000
_cell.length_b   1.000
_cell.length_c   1.000
_cell.angle_alpha   90.00
_cell.angle_beta   90.00
_cell.angle_gamma   90.00
#
_symmetry.space_group_name_H-M   'P 1'
#
loop_
_entity.id
_entity.type
_entity.pdbx_description
1 polymer ?
#
loop_
_entity_poly.entity_id
_entity_poly.type
_entity_poly.pdbx_seq_one_letter_code
_entity_poly.pdbx_strand_id
1 'polypeptide(L)'
;MSAQHLIPQAIEKEAKMALSFYPKLKDTPIEFRFKDGIKKSTMLAQPVFWSLFKSRQKRKYLILIDPYIEISGKKFKTIDVDKEIVIGWLGHELGHIRDYQNRSSVNLIWFGIRYLFSDSYIKEAERAADTYAVASGMEDYILKTKAFILNQADISDTYKQRIKKYYLSPDEIMVLVKEREEGSD
;
A
#
# COMPACT_ATOMS: atom_id res chain seq x y z
N MET A 1 -13.83 -10.75 20.37
CA MET A 1 -14.12 -10.99 18.93
C MET A 1 -12.89 -10.51 18.16
N SER A 2 -12.10 -11.44 17.63
CA SER A 2 -10.89 -11.12 16.85
C SER A 2 -11.32 -10.44 15.55
N ALA A 3 -10.63 -9.39 15.15
CA ALA A 3 -10.97 -8.68 13.92
C ALA A 3 -10.72 -9.59 12.72
N GLN A 4 -11.78 -10.00 12.03
CA GLN A 4 -11.66 -10.85 10.85
C GLN A 4 -11.37 -9.96 9.64
N HIS A 5 -10.22 -10.18 8.99
CA HIS A 5 -9.95 -9.60 7.67
C HIS A 5 -10.96 -10.15 6.67
N LEU A 6 -11.57 -9.26 5.88
CA LEU A 6 -12.48 -9.64 4.80
C LEU A 6 -11.71 -9.59 3.49
N ILE A 7 -11.42 -10.75 2.90
CA ILE A 7 -10.55 -10.87 1.74
C ILE A 7 -11.30 -11.60 0.62
N PRO A 8 -11.38 -11.03 -0.60
CA PRO A 8 -11.92 -11.73 -1.76
C PRO A 8 -11.09 -12.97 -2.11
N GLN A 9 -11.77 -14.07 -2.45
CA GLN A 9 -11.12 -15.35 -2.79
C GLN A 9 -10.05 -15.21 -3.89
N ALA A 10 -10.27 -14.31 -4.85
CA ALA A 10 -9.39 -14.10 -5.99
C ALA A 10 -7.97 -13.59 -5.64
N ILE A 11 -7.78 -13.02 -4.44
CA ILE A 11 -6.48 -12.50 -3.96
C ILE A 11 -6.13 -13.04 -2.57
N GLU A 12 -6.83 -14.08 -2.12
CA GLU A 12 -6.74 -14.53 -0.73
C GLU A 12 -5.32 -14.97 -0.35
N LYS A 13 -4.62 -15.64 -1.27
CA LYS A 13 -3.25 -16.12 -1.04
C LYS A 13 -2.28 -14.96 -0.95
N GLU A 14 -2.36 -14.02 -1.88
CA GLU A 14 -1.51 -12.84 -1.99
C GLU A 14 -1.71 -11.93 -0.78
N ALA A 15 -2.95 -11.67 -0.39
CA ALA A 15 -3.27 -10.85 0.78
C ALA A 15 -2.85 -11.49 2.09
N LYS A 16 -3.04 -12.82 2.25
CA LYS A 16 -2.54 -13.55 3.44
C LYS A 16 -1.01 -13.53 3.51
N MET A 17 -0.33 -13.69 2.38
CA MET A 17 1.13 -13.58 2.32
C MET A 17 1.58 -12.19 2.75
N ALA A 18 1.02 -11.12 2.18
CA ALA A 18 1.36 -9.75 2.57
C ALA A 18 1.07 -9.49 4.05
N LEU A 19 -0.09 -9.90 4.56
CA LEU A 19 -0.45 -9.76 5.98
C LEU A 19 0.50 -10.51 6.93
N SER A 20 1.13 -11.60 6.48
CA SER A 20 2.07 -12.38 7.31
C SER A 20 3.30 -11.57 7.75
N PHE A 21 3.69 -10.56 6.97
CA PHE A 21 4.75 -9.61 7.29
C PHE A 21 4.33 -8.54 8.32
N TYR A 22 3.02 -8.36 8.54
CA TYR A 22 2.49 -7.34 9.45
C TYR A 22 1.77 -7.96 10.67
N PRO A 23 2.49 -8.63 11.60
CA PRO A 23 1.86 -9.25 12.77
C PRO A 23 1.07 -8.25 13.63
N LYS A 24 1.46 -6.96 13.62
CA LYS A 24 0.75 -5.88 14.35
C LYS A 24 -0.61 -5.54 13.74
N LEU A 25 -0.95 -6.03 12.54
CA LEU A 25 -2.25 -5.85 11.90
C LEU A 25 -3.21 -7.01 12.15
N LYS A 26 -2.79 -8.09 12.81
CA LYS A 26 -3.60 -9.30 13.05
C LYS A 26 -4.98 -9.02 13.65
N ASP A 27 -5.06 -8.10 14.61
CA ASP A 27 -6.33 -7.73 15.27
C ASP A 27 -6.92 -6.41 14.72
N THR A 28 -6.45 -5.97 13.55
CA THR A 28 -6.93 -4.74 12.90
C THR A 28 -7.99 -5.11 11.85
N PRO A 29 -9.22 -4.59 11.93
CA PRO A 29 -10.24 -4.85 10.92
C PRO A 29 -9.84 -4.19 9.59
N ILE A 30 -9.57 -5.03 8.58
CA ILE A 30 -9.21 -4.60 7.22
C ILE A 30 -10.12 -5.37 6.26
N GLU A 31 -10.83 -4.65 5.40
CA GLU A 31 -11.60 -5.23 4.31
C GLU A 31 -10.93 -4.89 2.98
N PHE A 32 -10.65 -5.92 2.18
CA PHE A 32 -10.14 -5.81 0.83
C PHE A 32 -11.33 -5.85 -0.12
N ARG A 33 -11.42 -4.91 -1.06
CA ARG A 33 -12.57 -4.79 -1.94
C ARG A 33 -12.16 -4.36 -3.34
N PHE A 34 -12.58 -5.11 -4.35
CA PHE A 34 -12.50 -4.66 -5.74
C PHE A 34 -13.45 -3.49 -5.97
N LYS A 35 -12.94 -2.40 -6.55
CA LYS A 35 -13.73 -1.21 -6.84
C LYS A 35 -13.23 -0.58 -8.14
N ASP A 36 -14.14 -0.38 -9.08
CA ASP A 36 -13.83 0.35 -10.31
C ASP A 36 -13.57 1.85 -10.06
N GLY A 37 -12.77 2.45 -10.95
CA GLY A 37 -12.60 3.90 -11.00
C GLY A 37 -11.71 4.44 -9.89
N ILE A 38 -10.75 3.64 -9.42
CA ILE A 38 -9.66 4.16 -8.58
C ILE A 38 -8.80 5.05 -9.48
N LYS A 39 -8.68 6.33 -9.10
CA LYS A 39 -7.92 7.30 -9.89
C LYS A 39 -6.49 7.35 -9.37
N LYS A 40 -5.52 7.31 -10.29
CA LYS A 40 -4.08 7.57 -10.05
C LYS A 40 -3.31 6.46 -9.32
N SER A 41 -3.92 5.32 -9.01
CA SER A 41 -3.26 4.17 -8.39
C SER A 41 -3.96 2.84 -8.71
N THR A 42 -3.25 1.73 -8.54
CA THR A 42 -3.77 0.36 -8.67
C THR A 42 -4.54 -0.08 -7.43
N MET A 43 -4.07 0.34 -6.25
CA MET A 43 -4.71 0.08 -4.97
C MET A 43 -4.77 1.36 -4.13
N LEU A 44 -5.61 1.36 -3.10
CA LEU A 44 -5.77 2.48 -2.18
C LEU A 44 -6.22 2.02 -0.80
N ALA A 45 -5.39 2.27 0.20
CA ALA A 45 -5.73 2.15 1.61
C ALA A 45 -6.44 3.40 2.11
N GLN A 46 -7.48 3.22 2.93
CA GLN A 46 -8.15 4.32 3.61
C GLN A 46 -8.84 3.86 4.90
N PRO A 47 -8.99 4.73 5.91
CA PRO A 47 -9.87 4.44 7.04
C PRO A 47 -11.34 4.42 6.62
N VAL A 48 -12.15 3.58 7.27
CA VAL A 48 -13.61 3.71 7.21
C VAL A 48 -13.99 4.97 7.99
N PHE A 49 -14.52 5.98 7.32
CA PHE A 49 -14.77 7.33 7.88
C PHE A 49 -15.47 7.30 9.25
N TRP A 50 -16.61 6.60 9.36
CA TRP A 50 -17.36 6.50 10.60
C TRP A 50 -16.63 5.77 11.73
N SER A 51 -15.61 4.97 11.41
CA SER A 51 -14.78 4.31 12.43
C SER A 51 -13.76 5.25 13.08
N LEU A 52 -13.47 6.40 12.47
CA LEU A 52 -12.53 7.39 13.03
C LEU A 52 -13.04 8.07 14.30
N PHE A 53 -14.36 8.09 14.50
CA PHE A 53 -15.00 8.57 15.73
C PHE A 53 -14.94 7.54 16.87
N LYS A 54 -14.44 6.32 16.60
CA LYS A 54 -14.21 5.30 17.63
C LYS A 54 -12.78 5.37 18.17
N SER A 55 -12.49 4.64 19.24
CA SER A 55 -11.13 4.50 19.76
C SER A 55 -10.19 3.94 18.69
N ARG A 56 -8.88 4.23 18.81
CA ARG A 56 -7.86 3.85 17.82
C ARG A 56 -7.88 2.34 17.51
N GLN A 57 -8.10 1.52 18.53
CA GLN A 57 -8.14 0.05 18.44
C GLN A 57 -9.41 -0.47 17.74
N LYS A 58 -10.47 0.33 17.65
CA LYS A 58 -11.76 -0.03 17.03
C LYS A 58 -11.92 0.55 15.61
N ARG A 59 -10.90 1.23 15.09
CA ARG A 59 -10.89 1.74 13.73
C ARG A 59 -10.90 0.59 12.73
N LYS A 60 -11.52 0.82 11.58
CA LYS A 60 -11.59 -0.12 10.47
C LYS A 60 -10.95 0.51 9.25
N TYR A 61 -10.38 -0.31 8.40
CA TYR A 61 -9.69 0.13 7.19
C TYR A 61 -10.21 -0.63 5.98
N LEU A 62 -10.08 0.01 4.82
CA LEU A 62 -10.37 -0.56 3.51
C LEU A 62 -9.09 -0.55 2.69
N ILE A 63 -8.84 -1.62 1.97
CA ILE A 63 -7.92 -1.66 0.84
C ILE A 63 -8.77 -1.84 -0.41
N LEU A 64 -8.86 -0.78 -1.20
CA LEU A 64 -9.55 -0.78 -2.47
C LEU A 64 -8.58 -1.22 -3.56
N ILE A 65 -9.03 -2.10 -4.44
CA ILE A 65 -8.21 -2.68 -5.50
C ILE A 65 -8.93 -2.43 -6.82
N ASP A 66 -8.26 -1.79 -7.77
CA ASP A 66 -8.82 -1.67 -9.11
C ASP A 66 -8.83 -3.09 -9.71
N PRO A 67 -9.96 -3.62 -10.18
CA PRO A 67 -9.98 -4.92 -10.83
C PRO A 67 -9.13 -4.96 -12.11
N TYR A 68 -8.80 -3.80 -12.68
CA TYR A 68 -7.97 -3.70 -13.87
C TYR A 68 -6.82 -2.71 -13.72
N ILE A 69 -5.68 -3.04 -14.31
CA ILE A 69 -4.60 -2.10 -14.57
C ILE A 69 -4.59 -1.73 -16.05
N GLU A 70 -4.31 -0.47 -16.34
CA GLU A 70 -4.19 0.01 -17.72
C GLU A 70 -2.72 0.07 -18.13
N ILE A 71 -2.42 -0.62 -19.23
CA ILE A 71 -1.09 -0.83 -19.80
C ILE A 71 -1.23 -0.62 -21.32
N SER A 72 -0.66 0.46 -21.87
CA SER A 72 -0.71 0.88 -23.28
C SER A 72 -2.14 1.00 -23.82
N GLY A 73 -3.06 1.55 -23.00
CA GLY A 73 -4.47 1.66 -23.33
C GLY A 73 -5.24 0.33 -23.31
N LYS A 74 -4.60 -0.78 -22.90
CA LYS A 74 -5.25 -2.07 -22.68
C LYS A 74 -5.46 -2.31 -21.20
N LYS A 75 -6.63 -2.85 -20.86
CA LYS A 75 -6.96 -3.25 -19.49
C LYS A 75 -6.58 -4.70 -19.25
N PHE A 76 -5.75 -4.94 -18.25
CA PHE A 76 -5.39 -6.27 -17.75
C PHE A 76 -6.03 -6.46 -16.39
N LYS A 77 -6.48 -7.67 -16.06
CA LYS A 77 -7.00 -7.90 -14.71
C LYS A 77 -5.85 -7.85 -13.72
N THR A 78 -6.06 -7.20 -12.59
CA THR A 78 -5.06 -7.11 -11.52
C THR A 78 -4.68 -8.50 -10.98
N ILE A 79 -5.61 -9.46 -11.02
CA ILE A 79 -5.39 -10.84 -10.60
C ILE A 79 -4.55 -11.68 -11.58
N ASP A 80 -4.39 -11.21 -12.82
CA ASP A 80 -3.59 -11.90 -13.85
C ASP A 80 -2.12 -11.44 -13.83
N VAL A 81 -1.81 -10.41 -13.02
CA VAL A 81 -0.43 -9.95 -12.78
C VAL A 81 0.31 -10.99 -11.94
N ASP A 82 1.64 -11.03 -12.09
CA ASP A 82 2.49 -11.87 -11.26
C ASP A 82 2.19 -11.66 -9.76
N LYS A 83 2.07 -12.77 -9.03
CA LYS A 83 1.65 -12.80 -7.63
C LYS A 83 2.58 -12.01 -6.72
N GLU A 84 3.88 -12.01 -6.99
CA GLU A 84 4.86 -11.27 -6.18
C GLU A 84 4.64 -9.76 -6.30
N ILE A 85 4.21 -9.30 -7.47
CA ILE A 85 3.87 -7.89 -7.73
C ILE A 85 2.59 -7.51 -6.98
N VAL A 86 1.57 -8.38 -7.02
CA VAL A 86 0.33 -8.17 -6.25
C VAL A 86 0.59 -8.17 -4.75
N ILE A 87 1.46 -9.06 -4.25
CA ILE A 87 1.91 -9.08 -2.85
C ILE A 87 2.62 -7.77 -2.49
N GLY A 88 3.47 -7.24 -3.37
CA GLY A 88 4.15 -5.96 -3.15
C GLY A 88 3.21 -4.77 -3.10
N TRP A 89 2.21 -4.69 -4.00
CA TRP A 89 1.16 -3.67 -3.92
C TRP A 89 0.39 -3.77 -2.60
N LEU A 90 -0.05 -4.97 -2.21
CA LEU A 90 -0.78 -5.18 -0.96
C LEU A 90 0.09 -4.82 0.26
N GLY A 91 1.38 -5.15 0.24
CA GLY A 91 2.34 -4.77 1.26
C GLY A 91 2.42 -3.26 1.43
N HIS A 92 2.58 -2.52 0.33
CA HIS A 92 2.57 -1.06 0.35
C HIS A 92 1.30 -0.49 0.99
N GLU A 93 0.11 -0.99 0.61
CA GLU A 93 -1.17 -0.55 1.20
C GLU A 93 -1.28 -0.88 2.70
N LEU A 94 -0.74 -2.02 3.14
CA LEU A 94 -0.65 -2.35 4.56
C LEU A 94 0.31 -1.40 5.29
N GLY A 95 1.39 -0.95 4.64
CA GLY A 95 2.28 0.11 5.09
C GLY A 95 1.53 1.42 5.39
N HIS A 96 0.62 1.84 4.49
CA HIS A 96 -0.28 2.97 4.76
C HIS A 96 -1.14 2.74 6.01
N ILE A 97 -1.73 1.55 6.18
CA ILE A 97 -2.54 1.24 7.38
C ILE A 97 -1.69 1.33 8.65
N ARG A 98 -0.44 0.85 8.64
CA ARG A 98 0.49 1.00 9.77
C ARG A 98 0.74 2.47 10.11
N ASP A 99 0.93 3.31 9.11
CA ASP A 99 1.04 4.76 9.32
C ASP A 99 -0.24 5.34 9.96
N TYR A 100 -1.42 4.95 9.44
CA TYR A 100 -2.70 5.44 9.95
C TYR A 100 -2.96 5.02 11.41
N GLN A 101 -2.47 3.85 11.84
CA GLN A 101 -2.56 3.41 13.23
C GLN A 101 -1.78 4.31 14.19
N ASN A 102 -0.72 4.96 13.71
CA ASN A 102 0.13 5.88 14.48
C ASN A 102 -0.41 7.31 14.53
N ARG A 103 -1.47 7.63 13.77
CA ARG A 103 -2.10 8.97 13.73
C ARG A 103 -3.34 9.11 14.61
N SER A 104 -3.54 10.29 15.20
CA SER A 104 -4.82 10.64 15.87
C SER A 104 -5.95 10.83 14.84
N SER A 105 -7.22 10.79 15.24
CA SER A 105 -8.33 10.87 14.28
C SER A 105 -8.36 12.21 13.55
N VAL A 106 -8.15 13.31 14.28
CA VAL A 106 -8.05 14.67 13.72
C VAL A 106 -6.85 14.78 12.77
N ASN A 107 -5.69 14.25 13.17
CA ASN A 107 -4.51 14.24 12.31
C ASN A 107 -4.76 13.44 11.02
N LEU A 108 -5.43 12.30 11.10
CA LEU A 108 -5.69 11.45 9.93
C LEU A 108 -6.68 12.08 8.94
N ILE A 109 -7.70 12.79 9.44
CA ILE A 109 -8.60 13.59 8.59
C ILE A 109 -7.80 14.69 7.88
N TRP A 110 -7.00 15.45 8.63
CA TRP A 110 -6.19 16.52 8.07
C TRP A 110 -5.13 16.02 7.08
N PHE A 111 -4.52 14.88 7.40
CA PHE A 111 -3.60 14.16 6.52
C PHE A 111 -4.28 13.79 5.20
N GLY A 112 -5.49 13.21 5.24
CA GLY A 112 -6.25 12.88 4.05
C GLY A 112 -6.58 14.11 3.19
N ILE A 113 -6.96 15.23 3.81
CA ILE A 113 -7.16 16.50 3.09
C ILE A 113 -5.87 16.95 2.41
N ARG A 114 -4.75 16.99 3.14
CA ARG A 114 -3.46 17.45 2.60
C ARG A 114 -2.93 16.55 1.49
N TYR A 115 -3.10 15.24 1.61
CA TYR A 115 -2.74 14.27 0.58
C TYR A 115 -3.44 14.56 -0.75
N LEU A 116 -4.68 15.07 -0.73
CA LEU A 116 -5.40 15.43 -1.96
C LEU A 116 -4.88 16.70 -2.65
N PHE A 117 -4.29 17.64 -1.89
CA PHE A 117 -3.97 18.99 -2.39
C PHE A 117 -2.48 19.33 -2.41
N SER A 118 -1.59 18.48 -1.89
CA SER A 118 -0.18 18.82 -1.73
C SER A 118 0.77 17.69 -2.13
N ASP A 119 1.62 17.98 -3.12
CA ASP A 119 2.63 17.06 -3.62
C ASP A 119 3.64 16.60 -2.56
N SER A 120 4.01 17.48 -1.63
CA SER A 120 4.93 17.11 -0.54
C SER A 120 4.29 16.10 0.41
N TYR A 121 3.01 16.27 0.73
CA TYR A 121 2.28 15.33 1.59
C TYR A 121 1.99 14.00 0.88
N ILE A 122 1.75 14.02 -0.44
CA ILE A 122 1.71 12.77 -1.22
C ILE A 122 3.06 12.06 -1.10
N LYS A 123 4.17 12.76 -1.38
CA LYS A 123 5.52 12.18 -1.29
C LYS A 123 5.81 11.61 0.11
N GLU A 124 5.46 12.34 1.16
CA GLU A 124 5.63 11.88 2.54
C GLU A 124 4.83 10.59 2.80
N ALA A 125 3.57 10.56 2.37
CA ALA A 125 2.68 9.42 2.57
C ALA A 125 3.16 8.15 1.84
N GLU A 126 3.48 8.26 0.55
CA GLU A 126 3.95 7.12 -0.26
C GLU A 126 5.29 6.58 0.28
N ARG A 127 6.20 7.48 0.68
CA ARG A 127 7.49 7.07 1.26
C ARG A 127 7.32 6.44 2.63
N ALA A 128 6.42 6.94 3.47
CA ALA A 128 6.12 6.32 4.75
C ALA A 128 5.59 4.89 4.56
N ALA A 129 4.72 4.65 3.57
CA ALA A 129 4.23 3.32 3.25
C ALA A 129 5.35 2.38 2.81
N ASP A 130 6.22 2.81 1.89
CA ASP A 130 7.40 2.03 1.48
C ASP A 130 8.32 1.74 2.68
N THR A 131 8.58 2.73 3.54
CA THR A 131 9.39 2.56 4.76
C THR A 131 8.78 1.52 5.71
N TYR A 132 7.46 1.56 5.98
CA TYR A 132 6.81 0.55 6.82
C TYR A 132 6.86 -0.84 6.18
N ALA A 133 6.78 -0.96 4.86
CA ALA A 133 6.91 -2.23 4.16
C ALA A 133 8.31 -2.82 4.28
N VAL A 134 9.35 -2.02 4.02
CA VAL A 134 10.75 -2.45 4.17
C VAL A 134 11.06 -2.80 5.64
N ALA A 135 10.60 -2.00 6.59
CA ALA A 135 10.75 -2.29 8.02
C ALA A 135 10.04 -3.59 8.45
N SER A 136 9.07 -4.07 7.65
CA SER A 136 8.34 -5.31 7.90
C SER A 136 8.90 -6.51 7.14
N GLY A 137 10.00 -6.36 6.38
CA GLY A 137 10.62 -7.47 5.64
C GLY A 137 10.13 -7.65 4.21
N MET A 138 9.51 -6.63 3.61
CA MET A 138 8.91 -6.73 2.27
C MET A 138 9.74 -6.12 1.13
N GLU A 139 11.00 -5.77 1.37
CA GLU A 139 11.89 -5.12 0.40
C GLU A 139 11.91 -5.81 -0.96
N ASP A 140 12.01 -7.13 -1.01
CA ASP A 140 12.06 -7.89 -2.26
C ASP A 140 10.79 -7.71 -3.09
N TYR A 141 9.61 -7.77 -2.44
CA TYR A 141 8.33 -7.56 -3.11
C TYR A 141 8.17 -6.12 -3.59
N ILE A 142 8.58 -5.14 -2.78
CA ILE A 142 8.50 -3.71 -3.12
C ILE A 142 9.43 -3.39 -4.30
N LEU A 143 10.67 -3.91 -4.29
CA LEU A 143 11.64 -3.73 -5.37
C LEU A 143 11.17 -4.39 -6.66
N LYS A 144 10.68 -5.64 -6.60
CA LYS A 144 10.11 -6.34 -7.77
C LYS A 144 8.94 -5.57 -8.36
N THR A 145 8.03 -5.08 -7.52
CA THR A 145 6.87 -4.27 -7.94
C THR A 145 7.30 -3.00 -8.64
N LYS A 146 8.27 -2.27 -8.10
CA LYS A 146 8.81 -1.05 -8.72
C LYS A 146 9.50 -1.36 -10.05
N ALA A 147 10.30 -2.42 -10.10
CA ALA A 147 10.97 -2.85 -11.32
C ALA A 147 9.95 -3.19 -12.41
N PHE A 148 8.89 -3.93 -12.08
CA PHE A 148 7.78 -4.20 -13.00
C PHE A 148 7.17 -2.90 -13.53
N ILE A 149 6.81 -1.96 -12.65
CA ILE A 149 6.17 -0.71 -13.07
C ILE A 149 7.08 0.14 -13.98
N LEU A 150 8.36 0.26 -13.60
CA LEU A 150 9.31 1.15 -14.29
C LEU A 150 9.84 0.57 -15.59
N ASN A 151 9.99 -0.75 -15.68
CA ASN A 151 10.57 -1.43 -16.85
C ASN A 151 9.51 -1.89 -17.86
N GLN A 152 8.24 -1.98 -17.47
CA GLN A 152 7.19 -2.35 -18.41
C GLN A 152 6.99 -1.25 -19.44
N ALA A 153 7.39 -1.51 -20.68
CA ALA A 153 7.29 -0.55 -21.80
C ALA A 153 5.87 0.03 -21.89
N ASP A 154 4.88 -0.81 -21.66
CA ASP A 154 3.48 -0.47 -21.83
C ASP A 154 2.83 0.28 -20.65
N ILE A 155 3.48 0.46 -19.51
CA ILE A 155 2.90 1.33 -18.48
C ILE A 155 3.10 2.79 -18.88
N SER A 156 2.06 3.62 -18.71
CA SER A 156 2.09 5.02 -19.13
C SER A 156 3.23 5.80 -18.48
N ASP A 157 3.87 6.67 -19.26
CA ASP A 157 4.98 7.49 -18.77
C ASP A 157 4.55 8.42 -17.62
N THR A 158 3.30 8.88 -17.64
CA THR A 158 2.73 9.68 -16.55
C THR A 158 2.68 8.89 -15.23
N TYR A 159 2.32 7.60 -15.29
CA TYR A 159 2.33 6.73 -14.11
C TYR A 159 3.76 6.43 -13.65
N LYS A 160 4.68 6.12 -14.57
CA LYS A 160 6.12 5.93 -14.24
C LYS A 160 6.72 7.18 -13.60
N GLN A 161 6.44 8.36 -14.12
CA GLN A 161 6.89 9.64 -13.55
C GLN A 161 6.31 9.87 -12.16
N ARG A 162 5.03 9.50 -11.93
CA ARG A 162 4.42 9.53 -10.59
C ARG A 162 5.19 8.63 -9.63
N ILE A 163 5.52 7.39 -10.01
CA ILE A 163 6.31 6.48 -9.17
C ILE A 163 7.68 7.08 -8.84
N LYS A 164 8.40 7.60 -9.85
CA LYS A 164 9.71 8.25 -9.66
C LYS A 164 9.65 9.49 -8.76
N LYS A 165 8.55 10.25 -8.81
CA LYS A 165 8.39 11.51 -8.08
C LYS A 165 8.08 11.30 -6.59
N TYR A 166 7.15 10.39 -6.28
CA TYR A 166 6.57 10.31 -4.94
C TYR A 166 7.11 9.18 -4.07
N TYR A 167 7.69 8.12 -4.65
CA TYR A 167 8.03 6.92 -3.90
C TYR A 167 9.54 6.83 -3.62
N LEU A 168 9.95 5.86 -2.78
CA LEU A 168 11.37 5.56 -2.60
C LEU A 168 11.98 4.97 -3.88
N SER A 169 13.19 5.39 -4.23
CA SER A 169 13.99 4.71 -5.26
C SER A 169 14.50 3.35 -4.76
N PRO A 170 14.93 2.45 -5.65
CA PRO A 170 15.58 1.21 -5.25
C PRO A 170 16.77 1.44 -4.30
N ASP A 171 17.62 2.43 -4.59
CA ASP A 171 18.79 2.73 -3.74
C ASP A 171 18.37 3.23 -2.35
N GLU A 172 17.33 4.06 -2.27
CA GLU A 172 16.78 4.51 -0.99
C GLU A 172 16.20 3.35 -0.17
N ILE A 173 15.58 2.37 -0.83
CA ILE A 173 15.13 1.14 -0.16
C ILE A 173 16.30 0.34 0.39
N MET A 174 17.39 0.19 -0.39
CA MET A 174 18.58 -0.54 0.07
C MET A 174 19.23 0.12 1.28
N VAL A 175 19.21 1.45 1.37
CA VAL A 175 19.64 2.17 2.58
C VAL A 175 18.78 1.78 3.78
N LEU A 176 17.45 1.77 3.64
CA LEU A 176 16.55 1.37 4.73
C LEU A 176 16.72 -0.10 5.16
N VAL A 177 16.98 -1.00 4.20
CA VAL A 177 17.27 -2.41 4.49
C VAL A 177 18.53 -2.51 5.34
N LYS A 178 19.59 -1.82 4.95
CA LYS A 178 20.85 -1.79 5.70
C LYS A 178 20.68 -1.23 7.11
N GLU A 179 19.98 -0.11 7.26
CA GLU A 179 19.69 0.49 8.58
C GLU A 179 18.91 -0.47 9.49
N ARG A 180 17.95 -1.23 8.93
CA ARG A 180 17.19 -2.24 9.68
C ARG A 180 18.08 -3.38 10.15
N GLU A 181 18.97 -3.87 9.29
CA GLU A 181 19.91 -4.96 9.61
C GLU A 181 20.90 -4.53 10.69
N GLU A 182 21.49 -3.35 10.57
CA GLU A 182 22.45 -2.80 11.55
C GLU A 182 21.80 -2.49 12.91
N GLY A 183 20.49 -2.18 12.94
CA GLY A 183 19.74 -1.93 14.18
C GLY A 183 19.14 -3.19 14.83
N SER A 184 19.34 -4.37 14.24
CA SER A 184 18.84 -5.65 14.74
C SER A 184 19.89 -6.46 15.53
N ASP A 185 21.11 -5.93 15.67
CA ASP A 185 22.21 -6.42 16.52
C ASP A 185 22.12 -5.85 17.96
#